data_AF-A0AAV5DPL4-F1
#
_entry.id   AF-A0AAV5DPL4-F1
#
_cell.length_a   1.000
_cell.length_b   1.000
_cell.length_c   1.000
_cell.angle_alpha   90.00
_cell.angle_beta   90.00
_cell.angle_gamma   90.00
#
_symmetry.space_group_name_H-M   'P 1'
#
loop_
_entity.id
_entity.type
_entity.pdbx_description
1 polymer ?
#
loop_
_entity_poly.entity_id
_entity_poly.type
_entity_poly.pdbx_seq_one_letter_code
_entity_poly.pdbx_strand_id
1 'polypeptide(L)'
;MASAAWQRWIRPEVYPLFATTGVAVSICAMQLIRNITTNPDVRVTKENRAAGILENFDEGKRYSRHWFRRFIDGKRPEIMPSLNSFMADPKED
;
A
#
# COMPACT_ATOMS: atom_id res chain seq x y z
N MET A 1 -25.12 -22.21 -7.96
CA MET A 1 -24.06 -23.17 -8.35
C MET A 1 -23.14 -22.48 -9.33
N ALA A 2 -21.82 -22.59 -9.16
CA ALA A 2 -20.88 -22.00 -10.10
C ALA A 2 -21.04 -22.65 -11.48
N SER A 3 -20.91 -21.87 -12.55
CA SER A 3 -21.04 -22.37 -13.93
C SER A 3 -20.05 -23.51 -14.20
N ALA A 4 -20.41 -24.46 -15.07
CA ALA A 4 -19.52 -25.55 -15.49
C ALA A 4 -18.17 -25.03 -16.03
N ALA A 5 -18.15 -23.85 -16.64
CA ALA A 5 -16.92 -23.17 -17.06
C ALA A 5 -16.07 -22.69 -15.87
N TRP A 6 -16.71 -22.19 -14.80
CA TRP A 6 -16.02 -21.73 -13.59
C TRP A 6 -15.26 -22.86 -12.90
N GLN A 7 -15.91 -24.02 -12.74
CA GLN A 7 -15.29 -25.21 -12.17
C GLN A 7 -14.16 -25.77 -13.05
N ARG A 8 -14.22 -25.54 -14.38
CA ARG A 8 -13.17 -25.99 -15.29
C ARG A 8 -11.87 -25.20 -15.16
N TRP A 9 -11.97 -23.89 -14.94
CA TRP A 9 -10.85 -22.95 -14.95
C TRP A 9 -10.32 -22.60 -13.56
N ILE A 10 -11.16 -22.65 -12.54
CA ILE A 10 -10.78 -22.37 -11.16
C ILE A 10 -10.49 -23.68 -10.45
N ARG A 11 -9.26 -24.15 -10.64
CA ARG A 11 -8.72 -25.35 -9.97
C ARG A 11 -7.71 -24.95 -8.89
N PRO A 12 -7.51 -25.79 -7.85
CA PRO A 12 -6.59 -25.48 -6.75
C PRO A 12 -5.16 -25.14 -7.21
N GLU A 13 -4.69 -25.74 -8.30
CA GLU A 13 -3.36 -25.51 -8.86
C GLU A 13 -3.16 -24.08 -9.37
N VAL A 14 -4.26 -23.37 -9.69
CA VAL A 14 -4.24 -22.00 -10.24
C VAL A 14 -4.39 -20.95 -9.14
N TYR A 15 -4.78 -21.32 -7.91
CA TYR A 15 -4.87 -20.39 -6.78
C TYR A 15 -3.59 -19.60 -6.50
N PRO A 16 -2.38 -20.18 -6.51
CA PRO A 16 -1.17 -19.38 -6.31
C PRO A 16 -0.93 -18.36 -7.44
N LEU A 17 -1.33 -18.68 -8.68
CA LEU A 17 -1.24 -17.75 -9.81
C LEU A 17 -2.25 -16.59 -9.65
N PHE A 18 -3.48 -16.88 -9.25
CA PHE A 18 -4.49 -15.85 -8.97
C PHE A 18 -4.13 -14.99 -7.75
N ALA A 19 -3.51 -15.58 -6.74
CA ALA A 19 -3.05 -14.84 -5.56
C ALA A 19 -1.98 -13.81 -5.93
N THR A 20 -0.94 -14.24 -6.64
CA THR A 20 0.17 -13.34 -7.04
C THR A 20 -0.29 -12.26 -8.01
N THR A 21 -1.08 -12.61 -9.03
CA THR A 21 -1.63 -11.64 -9.98
C THR A 21 -2.62 -10.68 -9.32
N GLY A 22 -3.50 -11.17 -8.45
CA GLY A 22 -4.42 -10.35 -7.67
C GLY A 22 -3.69 -9.35 -6.76
N VAL A 23 -2.61 -9.79 -6.09
CA VAL A 23 -1.75 -8.91 -5.30
C VAL A 23 -1.11 -7.82 -6.18
N ALA A 24 -0.53 -8.19 -7.33
CA ALA A 24 0.07 -7.19 -8.23
C ALA A 24 -0.95 -6.15 -8.73
N VAL A 25 -2.11 -6.61 -9.20
CA VAL A 25 -3.18 -5.72 -9.70
C VAL A 25 -3.71 -4.82 -8.60
N SER A 26 -3.93 -5.35 -7.39
CA SER A 26 -4.43 -4.56 -6.25
C SER A 26 -3.43 -3.50 -5.80
N ILE A 27 -2.13 -3.79 -5.81
CA ILE A 27 -1.09 -2.78 -5.52
C ILE A 27 -1.16 -1.65 -6.54
N CYS A 28 -1.23 -1.97 -7.84
CA CYS A 28 -1.36 -0.97 -8.89
C CYS A 28 -2.63 -0.12 -8.71
N ALA A 29 -3.78 -0.76 -8.48
CA ALA A 29 -5.05 -0.09 -8.25
C ALA A 29 -5.01 0.84 -7.03
N MET A 30 -4.40 0.39 -5.92
CA MET A 30 -4.20 1.20 -4.72
C MET A 30 -3.41 2.48 -5.04
N GLN A 31 -2.35 2.38 -5.84
CA GLN A 31 -1.55 3.54 -6.22
C GLN A 31 -2.32 4.50 -7.13
N LEU A 32 -3.10 3.99 -8.07
CA LEU A 32 -3.96 4.82 -8.92
C LEU A 32 -5.00 5.59 -8.10
N ILE A 33 -5.68 4.91 -7.17
CA ILE A 33 -6.67 5.54 -6.28
C ILE A 33 -5.99 6.66 -5.47
N ARG A 34 -4.82 6.40 -4.88
CA ARG A 34 -4.07 7.41 -4.12
C ARG A 34 -3.65 8.61 -4.97
N ASN A 35 -3.29 8.38 -6.24
CA ASN A 35 -2.94 9.46 -7.15
C ASN A 35 -4.15 10.33 -7.51
N ILE A 36 -5.34 9.73 -7.62
CA ILE A 36 -6.55 10.46 -7.97
C ILE A 36 -7.13 11.24 -6.76
N THR A 37 -7.08 10.65 -5.56
CA THR A 37 -7.81 11.19 -4.40
C THR A 37 -6.96 11.97 -3.42
N THR A 38 -5.66 11.74 -3.38
CA THR A 38 -4.78 12.26 -2.33
C THR A 38 -3.60 13.07 -2.87
N ASN A 39 -3.45 13.14 -4.20
CA ASN A 39 -2.39 13.94 -4.81
C ASN A 39 -2.85 15.41 -4.83
N PRO A 40 -2.12 16.33 -4.17
CA PRO A 40 -2.50 17.74 -4.09
C PRO A 40 -2.61 18.43 -5.45
N ASP A 41 -1.95 17.89 -6.48
CA ASP A 41 -1.94 18.45 -7.84
C ASP A 41 -3.14 17.97 -8.68
N VAL A 42 -3.84 16.90 -8.27
CA VAL A 42 -4.91 16.28 -9.05
C VAL A 42 -6.28 16.73 -8.55
N ARG A 43 -6.95 17.60 -9.33
CA ARG A 43 -8.20 18.27 -8.96
C ARG A 43 -9.39 17.73 -9.74
N VAL A 44 -10.05 16.68 -9.23
CA VAL A 44 -11.15 16.00 -9.93
C VAL A 44 -12.52 16.68 -9.78
N THR A 45 -12.80 17.26 -8.61
CA THR A 45 -14.09 17.94 -8.33
C THR A 45 -14.10 19.38 -8.85
N LYS A 46 -15.29 19.94 -9.13
CA LYS A 46 -15.40 21.32 -9.63
C LYS A 46 -14.98 22.36 -8.58
N GLU A 47 -15.34 22.13 -7.32
CA GLU A 47 -14.96 22.95 -6.16
C GLU A 47 -13.44 23.07 -6.04
N ASN A 48 -12.76 21.92 -6.07
CA ASN A 48 -11.30 21.87 -6.01
C ASN A 48 -10.66 22.52 -7.23
N ARG A 49 -11.32 22.63 -8.39
CA ARG A 49 -10.77 23.38 -9.55
C ARG A 49 -10.95 24.90 -9.42
N ALA A 50 -12.02 25.37 -8.78
CA ALA A 50 -12.32 26.79 -8.59
C ALA A 50 -11.44 27.46 -7.51
N ALA A 51 -10.83 26.69 -6.62
CA ALA A 51 -9.91 27.19 -5.60
C ALA A 51 -8.61 27.73 -6.24
N GLY A 52 -8.58 28.99 -6.64
CA GLY A 52 -7.49 29.62 -7.40
C GLY A 52 -6.12 29.72 -6.70
N ILE A 53 -6.01 29.38 -5.40
CA ILE A 53 -4.77 29.39 -4.63
C ILE A 53 -4.58 28.01 -3.97
N LEU A 54 -3.38 27.44 -4.12
CA LEU A 54 -3.01 26.10 -3.65
C LEU A 54 -2.45 26.16 -2.20
N GLU A 55 -3.24 26.57 -1.23
CA GLU A 55 -2.87 26.55 0.20
C GLU A 55 -3.04 25.12 0.80
N ASN A 56 -2.61 24.10 0.05
CA ASN A 56 -2.88 22.70 0.38
C ASN A 56 -1.66 21.98 1.01
N PHE A 57 -0.95 22.70 1.88
CA PHE A 57 0.27 22.22 2.51
C PHE A 57 0.03 20.99 3.40
N ASP A 58 -1.12 20.93 4.07
CA ASP A 58 -1.46 19.80 4.93
C ASP A 58 -1.82 18.53 4.14
N GLU A 59 -2.47 18.65 2.98
CA GLU A 59 -2.69 17.49 2.10
C GLU A 59 -1.38 17.02 1.48
N GLY A 60 -0.48 17.92 1.08
CA GLY A 60 0.87 17.57 0.61
C GLY A 60 1.71 16.85 1.67
N LYS A 61 1.67 17.30 2.93
CA LYS A 61 2.29 16.59 4.06
C LYS A 61 1.68 15.20 4.25
N ARG A 62 0.36 15.07 4.11
CA ARG A 62 -0.36 13.80 4.26
C ARG A 62 -0.08 12.83 3.11
N TYR A 63 0.09 13.32 1.89
CA TYR A 63 0.47 12.54 0.71
C TYR A 63 1.90 11.99 0.82
N SER A 64 2.85 12.85 1.21
CA SER A 64 4.27 12.46 1.36
C SER A 64 4.48 11.45 2.51
N ARG A 65 3.80 11.65 3.65
CA ARG A 65 3.83 10.75 4.81
C ARG A 65 2.56 9.90 4.92
N HIS A 66 2.33 9.05 3.93
CA HIS A 66 1.24 8.07 4.01
C HIS A 66 1.46 7.04 5.14
N TRP A 67 0.38 6.40 5.59
CA TRP A 67 0.36 5.56 6.79
C TRP A 67 1.48 4.50 6.84
N PHE A 68 1.70 3.78 5.75
CA PHE A 68 2.76 2.76 5.70
C PHE A 68 4.16 3.36 5.83
N ARG A 69 4.44 4.50 5.18
CA ARG A 69 5.70 5.21 5.36
C ARG A 69 5.86 5.71 6.79
N ARG A 70 4.82 6.23 7.44
CA ARG A 70 4.85 6.63 8.86
C ARG A 70 5.05 5.45 9.81
N PHE A 71 4.54 4.28 9.46
CA PHE A 71 4.68 3.06 10.26
C PHE A 71 6.11 2.50 10.21
N ILE A 72 6.80 2.66 9.07
CA ILE A 72 8.20 2.26 8.90
C ILE A 72 9.16 3.34 9.41
N ASP A 73 8.75 4.62 9.39
CA ASP A 73 9.55 5.74 9.87
C ASP A 73 9.96 5.52 11.34
N GLY A 74 11.26 5.43 11.61
CA GLY A 74 11.81 5.16 12.93
C GLY A 74 12.05 3.68 13.30
N LYS A 75 11.69 2.73 12.43
CA LYS A 75 12.10 1.32 12.62
C LYS A 75 13.52 1.11 12.12
N ARG A 76 14.34 0.37 12.89
CA ARG A 76 15.68 -0.05 12.45
C ARG A 76 15.52 -1.00 11.25
N PRO A 77 16.35 -0.87 10.20
CA PRO A 77 16.31 -1.75 9.04
C PRO A 77 16.85 -3.14 9.42
N GLU A 78 16.01 -3.95 10.05
CA GLU A 78 16.35 -5.29 10.52
C GLU A 78 15.35 -6.30 9.95
N ILE A 79 15.86 -7.34 9.29
CA ILE A 79 15.03 -8.38 8.63
C ILE A 79 14.34 -9.26 9.69
N MET A 80 15.02 -9.53 10.80
CA MET A 80 14.53 -10.34 11.92
C MET A 80 14.97 -9.72 13.26
N PRO A 81 14.21 -8.75 13.81
CA PRO A 81 14.61 -8.06 15.03
C PRO A 81 14.77 -8.99 16.23
N SER A 82 13.94 -10.03 16.35
CA SER A 82 14.03 -11.02 17.45
C SER A 82 15.25 -11.93 17.35
N LEU A 83 15.67 -12.28 16.13
CA LEU A 83 16.88 -13.08 15.92
C LEU A 83 18.12 -12.21 16.13
N ASN A 84 18.06 -10.95 15.69
CA ASN A 84 19.14 -10.00 15.86
C ASN A 84 19.35 -9.67 17.34
N SER A 85 18.30 -9.40 18.12
CA SER A 85 18.41 -9.21 19.57
C SER A 85 18.94 -10.46 20.28
N PHE A 86 18.50 -11.65 19.87
CA PHE A 86 18.99 -12.91 20.46
C PHE A 86 20.49 -13.17 20.21
N MET A 87 21.02 -12.75 19.06
CA MET A 87 22.42 -12.98 18.69
C MET A 87 23.36 -11.83 19.09
N ALA A 88 22.86 -10.59 19.12
CA ALA A 88 23.68 -9.40 19.30
C ALA A 88 23.61 -8.81 20.72
N ASP A 89 22.53 -9.04 21.48
CA ASP A 89 22.44 -8.52 22.86
C ASP A 89 23.31 -9.36 23.81
N PRO A 90 24.11 -8.72 24.69
CA PRO A 90 24.86 -9.44 25.72
C PRO A 90 23.88 -10.13 26.68
N LYS A 91 24.20 -11.36 27.10
CA LYS A 91 23.46 -12.02 28.18
C LYS A 91 23.68 -11.23 29.46
N GLU A 92 22.60 -10.70 30.02
CA GLU A 92 22.60 -10.16 31.38
C GLU A 92 22.83 -11.33 32.35
N ASP A 93 23.87 -11.21 33.18
CA ASP A 93 24.18 -12.13 34.30
C ASP A 93 23.25 -11.89 35.50
#